data_AF-A0A1S3BMX9-F1
#
_entry.id   AF-A0A1S3BMX9-F1
#
_cell.length_a   1.000
_cell.length_b   1.000
_cell.length_c   1.000
_cell.angle_alpha   90.00
_cell.angle_beta   90.00
_cell.angle_gamma   90.00
#
_symmetry.space_group_name_H-M   'P 1'
#
loop_
_entity.id
_entity.type
_entity.pdbx_description
1 polymer ?
#
loop_
_entity_poly.entity_id
_entity_poly.type
_entity_poly.pdbx_seq_one_letter_code
_entity_poly.pdbx_strand_id
1 'polypeptide(L)'
;MKIGSGVICGSPRASALPSLLLRRHGVTFVALLLPLLLDVAATEPPQHLFHLLKMLKTREIMKEKGIPFNDANFFEMLSACSILQNWRKATDLVNLMEPSFHLVSLGTINHLLQFLGKSGKTEIMIKVIGK
;
A
#
# COMPACT_ATOMS: atom_id res chain seq x y z
N MET A 1 -0.79 -2.15 67.38
CA MET A 1 -0.31 -3.35 66.68
C MET A 1 0.83 -2.95 65.74
N LYS A 2 1.95 -3.68 65.85
CA LYS A 2 3.06 -3.94 64.90
C LYS A 2 3.63 -2.79 64.03
N ILE A 3 4.90 -2.42 64.30
CA ILE A 3 6.12 -2.71 63.50
C ILE A 3 6.27 -1.71 62.33
N GLY A 4 7.38 -0.98 62.15
CA GLY A 4 8.69 -1.02 62.77
C GLY A 4 9.72 -0.41 61.81
N SER A 5 10.77 0.16 62.41
CA SER A 5 12.13 0.36 61.91
C SER A 5 12.38 1.08 60.59
N GLY A 6 13.20 2.13 60.69
CA GLY A 6 13.69 2.93 59.58
C GLY A 6 14.85 2.31 58.81
N VAL A 7 15.53 3.12 58.00
CA VAL A 7 16.96 3.00 57.64
C VAL A 7 17.36 4.24 56.82
N ILE A 8 18.28 5.01 57.40
CA ILE A 8 19.49 5.63 56.82
C ILE A 8 19.43 6.07 55.35
N CYS A 9 19.36 7.40 55.13
CA CYS A 9 19.64 8.02 53.84
C CYS A 9 21.14 8.34 53.76
N GLY A 10 21.91 7.46 53.16
CA GLY A 10 23.33 7.67 52.88
C GLY A 10 23.53 8.58 51.66
N SER A 11 24.32 9.64 51.80
CA SER A 11 25.02 10.29 50.68
C SER A 11 26.41 9.65 50.53
N PRO A 12 26.96 9.57 49.31
CA PRO A 12 28.08 10.47 49.00
C PRO A 12 28.22 10.96 47.54
N ARG A 13 28.63 12.23 47.43
CA ARG A 13 29.62 12.85 46.51
C ARG A 13 29.81 12.32 45.07
N ALA A 14 29.38 13.16 44.13
CA ALA A 14 30.10 13.76 42.98
C ALA A 14 31.01 12.90 42.06
N SER A 15 30.64 12.84 40.78
CA SER A 15 31.58 12.88 39.65
C SER A 15 30.91 13.52 38.42
N ALA A 16 31.68 14.32 37.70
CA ALA A 16 31.27 15.37 36.79
C ALA A 16 30.49 14.90 35.54
N LEU A 17 29.43 15.63 35.20
CA LEU A 17 28.81 15.66 33.87
C LEU A 17 29.86 16.14 32.83
N PRO A 18 30.12 15.38 31.75
CA PRO A 18 30.75 15.96 30.57
C PRO A 18 29.70 16.82 29.87
N SER A 19 29.71 18.12 30.14
CA SER A 19 29.06 19.16 29.33
C SER A 19 29.86 19.35 28.03
N LEU A 20 29.90 18.32 27.20
CA LEU A 20 30.50 18.34 25.88
C LEU A 20 29.67 17.40 25.00
N LEU A 21 28.65 17.96 24.34
CA LEU A 21 28.36 17.77 22.92
C LEU A 21 27.00 18.39 22.57
N LEU A 22 26.96 19.02 21.40
CA LEU A 22 25.79 19.48 20.65
C LEU A 22 25.17 20.82 21.04
N ARG A 23 26.04 21.82 21.23
CA ARG A 23 25.82 23.16 20.67
C ARG A 23 26.22 23.10 19.17
N ARG A 24 25.32 23.52 18.27
CA ARG A 24 25.48 23.65 16.79
C ARG A 24 25.59 22.37 15.95
N HIS A 25 24.46 21.93 15.40
CA HIS A 25 24.20 21.90 13.95
C HIS A 25 22.88 21.15 13.70
N GLY A 26 21.76 21.88 13.73
CA GLY A 26 20.70 21.55 12.78
C GLY A 26 21.28 21.72 11.37
N VAL A 27 20.80 20.93 10.41
CA VAL A 27 21.10 20.96 8.96
C VAL A 27 21.94 19.78 8.42
N THR A 28 22.76 19.06 9.19
CA THR A 28 23.62 18.00 8.57
C THR A 28 23.13 16.55 8.71
N PHE A 29 22.24 16.23 9.66
CA PHE A 29 21.78 14.84 9.87
C PHE A 29 20.68 14.37 8.90
N VAL A 30 19.95 15.30 8.27
CA VAL A 30 18.86 14.98 7.32
C VAL A 30 19.41 14.58 5.95
N ALA A 31 20.63 15.04 5.60
CA ALA A 31 21.22 14.83 4.28
C ALA A 31 21.84 13.44 4.07
N LEU A 32 22.19 12.70 5.13
CA LEU A 32 22.81 11.37 5.03
C LEU A 32 21.82 10.20 5.13
N LEU A 33 20.60 10.45 5.61
CA LEU A 33 19.51 9.45 5.60
C LEU A 33 18.74 9.43 4.27
N LEU A 34 18.71 10.55 3.54
CA LEU A 34 18.02 10.64 2.26
C LEU A 34 18.59 9.68 1.19
N PRO A 35 19.93 9.54 1.03
CA PRO A 35 20.49 8.62 0.05
C PRO A 35 20.24 7.17 0.43
N LEU A 36 20.28 6.83 1.73
CA LEU A 36 20.14 5.46 2.21
C LEU A 36 18.69 4.96 2.13
N LEU A 37 17.71 5.85 2.32
CA LEU A 37 16.30 5.57 2.02
C LEU A 37 16.03 5.47 0.52
N LEU A 38 16.74 6.25 -0.31
CA LEU A 38 16.61 6.20 -1.77
C LEU A 38 17.25 4.95 -2.38
N ASP A 39 18.37 4.48 -1.82
CA ASP A 39 19.07 3.26 -2.24
C ASP A 39 18.28 1.99 -1.88
N VAL A 40 17.64 1.98 -0.70
CA VAL A 40 16.68 0.94 -0.32
C VAL A 40 15.40 1.00 -1.17
N ALA A 41 14.99 2.18 -1.62
CA ALA A 41 13.88 2.31 -2.58
C ALA A 41 14.25 1.90 -4.02
N ALA A 42 15.54 1.73 -4.33
CA ALA A 42 16.05 1.35 -5.64
C ALA A 42 16.36 -0.15 -5.80
N THR A 43 16.26 -0.96 -4.72
CA THR A 43 16.72 -2.37 -4.72
C THR A 43 15.65 -3.42 -5.02
N GLU A 44 14.38 -3.05 -5.11
CA GLU A 44 13.35 -3.88 -5.72
C GLU A 44 12.16 -2.97 -6.01
N PRO A 45 11.64 -2.86 -7.25
CA PRO A 45 10.35 -2.22 -7.44
C PRO A 45 9.38 -2.99 -6.53
N PRO A 46 8.68 -2.31 -5.62
CA PRO A 46 7.94 -3.02 -4.59
C PRO A 46 6.98 -3.94 -5.33
N GLN A 47 7.02 -5.25 -5.04
CA GLN A 47 6.57 -6.31 -5.95
C GLN A 47 5.19 -6.03 -6.60
N HIS A 48 4.31 -5.33 -5.89
CA HIS A 48 3.03 -4.83 -6.37
C HIS A 48 3.09 -3.92 -7.62
N LEU A 49 4.07 -3.03 -7.73
CA LEU A 49 4.24 -2.12 -8.87
C LEU A 49 4.67 -2.89 -10.13
N PHE A 50 5.52 -3.91 -9.96
CA PHE A 50 5.95 -4.79 -11.04
C PHE A 50 4.78 -5.61 -11.59
N HIS A 51 3.95 -6.19 -10.72
CA HIS A 51 2.73 -6.90 -11.13
C HIS A 51 1.80 -6.01 -11.94
N LEU A 52 1.70 -4.72 -11.59
CA LEU A 52 0.83 -3.79 -12.28
C LEU A 52 1.32 -3.39 -13.66
N LEU A 53 2.62 -3.07 -13.78
CA LEU A 53 3.23 -2.76 -15.07
C LEU A 53 3.15 -3.97 -16.01
N LYS A 54 3.38 -5.17 -15.48
CA LYS A 54 3.21 -6.43 -16.20
C LYS A 54 1.75 -6.58 -16.65
N MET A 55 0.77 -6.33 -15.78
CA MET A 55 -0.64 -6.43 -16.13
C MET A 55 -1.08 -5.44 -17.21
N LEU A 56 -0.65 -4.18 -17.12
CA LEU A 56 -0.96 -3.17 -18.13
C LEU A 56 -0.35 -3.55 -19.49
N LYS A 57 0.90 -4.01 -19.49
CA LYS A 57 1.57 -4.47 -20.70
C LYS A 57 0.90 -5.71 -21.28
N THR A 58 0.54 -6.68 -20.46
CA THR A 58 -0.22 -7.88 -20.88
C THR A 58 -1.58 -7.49 -21.45
N ARG A 59 -2.29 -6.54 -20.82
CA ARG A 59 -3.57 -6.02 -21.32
C ARG A 59 -3.44 -5.43 -22.72
N GLU A 60 -2.43 -4.59 -22.94
CA GLU A 60 -2.16 -3.98 -24.24
C GLU A 60 -1.86 -5.03 -25.30
N ILE A 61 -0.99 -6.00 -24.99
CA ILE A 61 -0.63 -7.09 -25.90
C ILE A 61 -1.84 -7.98 -26.21
N MET A 62 -2.66 -8.33 -25.22
CA MET A 62 -3.86 -9.15 -25.43
C MET A 62 -4.87 -8.41 -26.29
N LYS A 63 -5.05 -7.11 -26.07
CA LYS A 63 -5.94 -6.26 -26.90
C LYS A 63 -5.43 -6.15 -28.33
N GLU A 64 -4.13 -5.94 -28.52
CA GLU A 64 -3.48 -5.86 -29.83
C GLU A 64 -3.62 -7.19 -30.60
N LYS A 65 -3.45 -8.31 -29.91
CA LYS A 65 -3.57 -9.65 -30.50
C LYS A 65 -5.01 -10.16 -30.60
N GLY A 66 -6.01 -9.38 -30.17
CA GLY A 66 -7.41 -9.79 -30.17
C GLY A 66 -7.72 -10.99 -29.27
N ILE A 67 -6.92 -11.22 -28.23
CA ILE A 67 -7.12 -12.34 -27.30
C ILE A 67 -8.14 -11.91 -26.23
N PRO A 68 -9.24 -12.65 -26.05
CA PRO A 68 -10.24 -12.32 -25.04
C PRO A 68 -9.69 -12.45 -23.62
N PHE A 69 -10.15 -11.58 -22.73
CA PHE A 69 -9.81 -11.65 -21.31
C PHE A 69 -10.57 -12.79 -20.61
N ASN A 70 -9.88 -13.49 -19.71
CA ASN A 70 -10.49 -14.50 -18.83
C ASN A 70 -10.64 -13.95 -17.40
N ASP A 71 -11.26 -14.73 -16.52
CA ASP A 71 -11.50 -14.35 -15.13
C ASP A 71 -10.20 -14.01 -14.36
N ALA A 72 -9.15 -14.82 -14.52
CA ALA A 72 -7.87 -14.61 -13.86
C ALA A 72 -7.22 -13.26 -14.25
N ASN A 73 -7.31 -12.89 -15.53
CA ASN A 73 -6.80 -11.61 -16.02
C ASN A 73 -7.55 -10.45 -15.36
N PHE A 74 -8.87 -10.53 -15.23
CA PHE A 74 -9.66 -9.50 -14.56
C PHE A 74 -9.35 -9.42 -13.07
N PHE A 75 -9.21 -10.57 -12.40
CA PHE A 75 -8.84 -10.63 -10.99
C PHE A 75 -7.48 -9.98 -10.73
N GLU A 76 -6.48 -10.26 -11.57
CA GLU A 76 -5.14 -9.68 -11.43
C GLU A 76 -5.15 -8.17 -11.71
N MET A 77 -5.84 -7.71 -12.77
CA MET A 77 -6.02 -6.28 -13.05
C MET A 77 -6.72 -5.53 -11.91
N LEU A 78 -7.75 -6.14 -11.33
CA LEU A 78 -8.50 -5.56 -10.23
C LEU A 78 -7.66 -5.51 -8.94
N SER A 79 -6.91 -6.57 -8.65
CA SER A 79 -5.98 -6.62 -7.52
C SER A 79 -4.93 -5.50 -7.63
N ALA A 80 -4.39 -5.30 -8.84
CA ALA A 80 -3.51 -4.19 -9.17
C ALA A 80 -4.18 -2.81 -8.91
N CYS A 81 -5.43 -2.62 -9.36
CA CYS A 81 -6.18 -1.38 -9.10
C CYS A 81 -6.43 -1.16 -7.60
N SER A 82 -6.71 -2.23 -6.86
CA SER A 82 -6.92 -2.21 -5.40
C SER A 82 -5.66 -1.76 -4.66
N ILE A 83 -4.50 -2.29 -5.04
CA ILE A 83 -3.22 -1.90 -4.40
C ILE A 83 -2.87 -0.44 -4.70
N LEU A 84 -3.05 0.03 -5.94
CA LEU A 84 -2.79 1.44 -6.27
C LEU A 84 -3.90 2.40 -5.85
N GLN A 85 -5.01 1.89 -5.31
CA GLN A 85 -6.21 2.68 -5.01
C GLN A 85 -6.71 3.49 -6.23
N ASN A 86 -6.48 2.99 -7.45
CA ASN A 86 -6.77 3.73 -8.68
C ASN A 86 -8.18 3.40 -9.18
N TRP A 87 -9.17 4.08 -8.60
CA TRP A 87 -10.58 3.89 -8.95
C TRP A 87 -10.93 4.30 -10.38
N ARG A 88 -10.16 5.20 -11.01
CA ARG A 88 -10.39 5.60 -12.42
C ARG A 88 -10.14 4.42 -13.35
N LYS A 89 -8.98 3.77 -13.21
CA LYS A 89 -8.65 2.57 -13.99
C LYS A 89 -9.59 1.41 -13.69
N ALA A 90 -10.04 1.27 -12.44
CA ALA A 90 -11.05 0.27 -12.10
C ALA A 90 -12.38 0.52 -12.82
N THR A 91 -12.76 1.79 -13.05
CA THR A 91 -13.95 2.13 -13.84
C THR A 91 -13.78 1.73 -15.31
N ASP A 92 -12.60 1.95 -15.88
CA ASP A 92 -12.29 1.46 -17.24
C ASP A 92 -12.31 -0.08 -17.30
N LEU A 93 -11.90 -0.74 -16.21
CA LEU A 93 -11.94 -2.19 -16.07
C LEU A 93 -13.38 -2.71 -16.02
N VAL A 94 -14.30 -2.02 -15.33
CA VAL A 94 -15.74 -2.34 -15.33
C VAL A 94 -16.28 -2.39 -16.75
N ASN A 95 -16.02 -1.35 -17.55
CA ASN A 95 -16.48 -1.29 -18.95
C ASN A 95 -15.86 -2.40 -19.81
N LEU A 96 -14.61 -2.79 -19.51
CA LEU A 96 -13.93 -3.89 -20.19
C LEU A 96 -14.53 -5.25 -19.81
N MET A 97 -14.96 -5.40 -18.56
CA MET A 97 -15.56 -6.62 -18.04
C MET A 97 -17.03 -6.78 -18.40
N GLU A 98 -17.75 -5.68 -18.64
CA GLU A 98 -19.19 -5.66 -18.86
C GLU A 98 -19.66 -6.68 -19.93
N PRO A 99 -19.02 -6.83 -21.11
CA PRO A 99 -19.41 -7.83 -22.09
C PRO A 99 -19.23 -9.29 -21.61
N SER A 100 -18.36 -9.50 -20.62
CA SER A 100 -17.97 -10.80 -20.11
C SER A 100 -18.51 -11.08 -18.70
N PHE A 101 -19.36 -10.22 -18.13
CA PHE A 101 -19.83 -10.38 -16.74
C PHE A 101 -20.49 -11.74 -16.46
N HIS A 102 -21.22 -12.30 -17.43
CA HIS A 102 -21.82 -13.63 -17.29
C HIS A 102 -20.80 -14.78 -17.17
N LEU A 103 -19.54 -14.55 -17.57
CA LEU A 103 -18.46 -15.53 -17.56
C LEU A 103 -17.43 -15.28 -16.44
N VAL A 104 -17.52 -14.13 -15.77
CA VAL A 104 -16.62 -13.74 -14.67
C VAL A 104 -17.07 -14.43 -13.39
N SER A 105 -16.11 -14.84 -12.57
CA SER A 105 -16.43 -15.51 -11.31
C SER A 105 -17.04 -14.54 -10.30
N LEU A 106 -17.90 -15.08 -9.42
CA LEU A 106 -18.47 -14.33 -8.31
C LEU A 106 -17.37 -13.74 -7.40
N GLY A 107 -16.22 -14.43 -7.30
CA GLY A 107 -15.05 -13.94 -6.55
C GLY A 107 -14.50 -12.63 -7.12
N THR A 108 -14.34 -12.55 -8.44
CA THR A 108 -13.87 -11.33 -9.12
C THR A 108 -14.87 -10.20 -9.01
N ILE A 109 -16.18 -10.47 -9.18
CA ILE A 109 -17.23 -9.46 -9.00
C ILE A 109 -17.26 -8.95 -7.56
N ASN A 110 -17.21 -9.85 -6.57
CA ASN A 110 -17.20 -9.45 -5.16
C ASN A 110 -15.97 -8.59 -4.81
N HIS A 111 -14.80 -8.96 -5.32
CA HIS A 111 -13.60 -8.14 -5.15
C HIS A 111 -13.80 -6.73 -5.75
N LEU A 112 -14.46 -6.62 -6.90
CA LEU A 112 -14.72 -5.36 -7.58
C LEU A 112 -15.66 -4.48 -6.74
N LEU A 113 -16.76 -5.07 -6.26
CA LEU A 113 -17.73 -4.38 -5.42
C LEU A 113 -17.09 -3.91 -4.10
N GLN A 114 -16.28 -4.74 -3.46
CA GLN A 114 -15.55 -4.34 -2.24
C GLN A 114 -14.58 -3.18 -2.51
N PHE A 115 -13.86 -3.20 -3.63
CA PHE A 115 -12.96 -2.12 -4.02
C PHE A 115 -13.74 -0.82 -4.31
N LEU A 116 -14.84 -0.88 -5.06
CA LEU A 116 -15.69 0.28 -5.36
C LEU A 116 -16.33 0.85 -4.08
N GLY A 117 -16.76 -0.01 -3.16
CA GLY A 117 -17.28 0.40 -1.85
C GLY A 117 -16.22 1.12 -1.02
N LYS A 118 -15.01 0.55 -0.90
CA LYS A 118 -13.89 1.18 -0.17
C LYS A 118 -13.46 2.52 -0.77
N SER A 119 -13.55 2.67 -2.08
CA SER A 119 -13.21 3.91 -2.80
C SER A 119 -14.35 4.94 -2.85
N GLY A 120 -15.50 4.66 -2.22
CA GLY A 120 -16.66 5.56 -2.19
C GLY A 120 -17.39 5.69 -3.53
N LYS A 121 -17.14 4.80 -4.49
CA LYS A 121 -17.77 4.81 -5.83
C LYS A 121 -19.04 3.97 -5.85
N THR A 122 -19.96 4.31 -4.94
CA THR A 122 -21.23 3.59 -4.76
C THR A 122 -22.13 3.65 -5.98
N GLU A 123 -22.14 4.75 -6.74
CA GLU A 123 -22.90 4.85 -7.99
C GLU A 123 -22.46 3.80 -9.02
N ILE A 124 -21.14 3.64 -9.20
CA ILE A 124 -20.56 2.63 -10.12
C ILE A 124 -20.85 1.24 -9.59
N MET A 125 -20.72 1.03 -8.28
CA MET A 125 -21.04 -0.24 -7.62
C MET A 125 -22.50 -0.66 -7.88
N ILE A 126 -23.46 0.26 -7.73
CA ILE A 126 -24.88 -0.01 -7.99
C ILE A 126 -25.11 -0.33 -9.47
N LYS A 127 -24.44 0.38 -10.39
CA LYS A 127 -24.50 0.06 -11.83
C LYS A 127 -24.02 -1.36 -12.12
N VAL A 128 -22.95 -1.82 -11.46
CA VAL A 128 -22.44 -3.19 -11.62
C VAL A 128 -23.42 -4.22 -11.06
N ILE A 129 -24.09 -3.94 -9.93
CA ILE A 129 -25.08 -4.86 -9.34
C ILE A 129 -26.34 -4.97 -10.20
N GLY A 130 -26.71 -3.91 -10.92
CA GLY A 130 -27.88 -3.88 -11.79
C GLY A 130 -27.67 -4.49 -13.18
N LYS A 131 -26.50 -5.08 -13.45
CA LYS A 131 -26.14 -5.73 -14.72
C LYS A 131 -26.17 -7.24 -14.55
#